data_AF-A0A9W9ZPA2-F1
#
_entry.id   AF-A0A9W9ZPA2-F1
#
_cell.length_a   1.000
_cell.length_b   1.000
_cell.length_c   1.000
_cell.angle_alpha   90.00
_cell.angle_beta   90.00
_cell.angle_gamma   90.00
#
_symmetry.space_group_name_H-M   'P 1'
#
loop_
_entity.id
_entity.type
_entity.pdbx_description
1 polymer ?
#
loop_
_entity_poly.entity_id
_entity_poly.type
_entity_poly.pdbx_seq_one_letter_code
_entity_poly.pdbx_strand_id
1 'polypeptide(L)'
;MEPLETTGSELDTMVDDSKVKFGRKGMSRERIVTIVVLGVAVIIFIVGIVLIAVAAAADKKDEESSSGTPVKPTSIPVSSKCSLSEEARRSGLPEFLSRVKATYYKLHPYDLDPDATTKRIKVEYVAYDPTPSVIKHRTDTALTLLKEINDKTINTDALKPRERKALAQVKHYLQHMFGQPYDVNYYAGDWMMGPNLFCWQPICSLGYGVSSGLGINHKPYNASDVKLIETKLKTHKAGILQYIDNMKMGVRKGMVRSVEDCQAGTDALKESYKRISLYNETGVLQEWFVATMLDPDYYSNITEEIDNEWKNKHGGKNVSETIKEYLVTYLGKPIHQLLSYVENEHMRHCVPSNVSSGLANLPLKYVWFDGKENTSWPTDPKLPTGEPLNGPKAYSKIMSYFTTNAMTPMEVHELGKKQLDIYYPMVVEIAREVTGETDNDTAITKFRNKLNSSESYFNSEPFPENESNKEAHRKCSDIDGAKKHCPKRWAALQLWFDEARKVMSLLEPKTIPFFYFTGDKATTPTCPIDLLPDMNPSSGAQSYGSSNADCTRSAKYNIPFFLNNFGPRYQEWSVNAHEARPGHHTEVHIISKMHFISFH
;
A
#
# COMPACT_ATOMS: atom_id res chain seq x y z
N MET A 1 50.49 -44.08 4.15
CA MET A 1 50.19 -45.41 4.74
C MET A 1 48.70 -45.64 4.50
N GLU A 2 48.40 -46.05 3.28
CA GLU A 2 47.18 -46.71 2.81
C GLU A 2 47.19 -48.19 3.28
N PRO A 3 46.13 -49.04 3.12
CA PRO A 3 45.19 -49.03 1.98
C PRO A 3 43.72 -49.55 2.16
N LEU A 4 42.95 -49.37 1.05
CA LEU A 4 41.88 -50.20 0.39
C LEU A 4 40.53 -50.47 1.10
N GLU A 5 39.36 -50.00 0.60
CA GLU A 5 38.50 -50.49 -0.54
C GLU A 5 38.05 -51.97 -0.44
N THR A 6 36.75 -52.32 -0.45
CA THR A 6 35.93 -52.53 -1.66
C THR A 6 34.48 -53.01 -1.33
N THR A 7 33.50 -52.61 -2.17
CA THR A 7 32.30 -53.31 -2.75
C THR A 7 31.52 -54.37 -1.93
N GLY A 8 30.18 -54.43 -1.84
CA GLY A 8 29.15 -54.33 -2.88
C GLY A 8 28.71 -55.73 -3.38
N SER A 9 27.48 -56.19 -3.08
CA SER A 9 26.76 -57.23 -3.85
C SER A 9 25.31 -57.44 -3.35
N GLU A 10 24.37 -57.26 -4.27
CA GLU A 10 23.01 -57.80 -4.26
C GLU A 10 23.02 -59.34 -4.25
N LEU A 11 21.95 -59.96 -3.73
CA LEU A 11 21.25 -60.98 -4.51
C LEU A 11 19.76 -61.08 -4.13
N ASP A 12 18.99 -60.97 -5.20
CA ASP A 12 17.56 -61.07 -5.44
C ASP A 12 16.93 -62.41 -4.99
N THR A 13 15.63 -62.41 -4.66
CA THR A 13 14.61 -63.40 -5.11
C THR A 13 13.23 -63.17 -4.46
N MET A 14 12.38 -62.47 -5.21
CA MET A 14 11.01 -62.82 -5.63
C MET A 14 9.99 -63.56 -4.72
N VAL A 15 8.80 -62.93 -4.58
CA VAL A 15 7.40 -63.42 -4.85
C VAL A 15 6.88 -64.57 -3.96
N ASP A 16 5.70 -64.58 -3.32
CA ASP A 16 4.33 -64.23 -3.72
C ASP A 16 3.36 -64.13 -2.51
N ASP A 17 2.23 -63.47 -2.76
CA ASP A 17 1.04 -63.30 -1.93
C ASP A 17 0.32 -64.60 -1.52
N SER A 18 -0.29 -64.62 -0.32
CA SER A 18 -1.77 -64.67 -0.18
C SER A 18 -2.30 -65.12 1.21
N LYS A 19 -3.19 -64.28 1.75
CA LYS A 19 -4.43 -64.56 2.54
C LYS A 19 -4.37 -65.49 3.78
N VAL A 20 -4.55 -64.92 4.99
CA VAL A 20 -5.35 -65.55 6.07
C VAL A 20 -6.15 -64.52 6.90
N LYS A 21 -7.39 -64.91 7.23
CA LYS A 21 -8.52 -64.19 7.83
C LYS A 21 -8.38 -63.83 9.31
N PHE A 22 -9.11 -62.77 9.70
CA PHE A 22 -9.34 -62.30 11.07
C PHE A 22 -10.05 -63.33 11.96
N GLY A 23 -9.42 -63.65 13.10
CA GLY A 23 -10.03 -64.31 14.26
C GLY A 23 -10.11 -63.35 15.46
N ARG A 24 -11.32 -63.20 16.02
CA ARG A 24 -11.68 -62.29 17.13
C ARG A 24 -10.95 -62.70 18.43
N LYS A 25 -10.01 -61.88 18.91
CA LYS A 25 -9.39 -62.01 20.25
C LYS A 25 -9.77 -60.81 21.12
N GLY A 26 -10.04 -61.06 22.39
CA GLY A 26 -10.66 -60.14 23.36
C GLY A 26 -9.99 -58.77 23.47
N MET A 27 -10.80 -57.79 23.89
CA MET A 27 -10.46 -56.37 23.93
C MET A 27 -9.33 -56.09 24.94
N SER A 28 -8.19 -55.57 24.47
CA SER A 28 -7.08 -55.19 25.35
C SER A 28 -7.46 -53.99 26.23
N ARG A 29 -6.81 -53.87 27.40
CA ARG A 29 -7.03 -52.80 28.39
C ARG A 29 -6.88 -51.39 27.79
N GLU A 30 -6.04 -51.25 26.76
CA GLU A 30 -5.86 -50.01 25.98
C GLU A 30 -7.06 -49.67 25.09
N ARG A 31 -7.73 -50.67 24.50
CA ARG A 31 -9.00 -50.47 23.77
C ARG A 31 -10.15 -50.09 24.69
N ILE A 32 -10.18 -50.63 25.91
CA ILE A 32 -11.18 -50.24 26.93
C ILE A 32 -10.97 -48.77 27.32
N VAL A 33 -9.74 -48.34 27.58
CA VAL A 33 -9.43 -46.93 27.88
C VAL A 33 -9.81 -46.03 26.70
N THR A 34 -9.52 -46.44 25.46
CA THR A 34 -9.87 -45.67 24.25
C THR A 34 -11.40 -45.56 24.08
N ILE A 35 -12.16 -46.62 24.36
CA ILE A 35 -13.63 -46.61 24.32
C ILE A 35 -14.22 -45.75 25.44
N VAL A 36 -13.61 -45.75 26.63
CA VAL A 36 -14.04 -44.88 27.74
C VAL A 36 -13.78 -43.42 27.40
N VAL A 37 -12.61 -43.08 26.83
CA VAL A 37 -12.29 -41.72 26.39
C VAL A 37 -13.22 -41.27 25.25
N LEU A 38 -13.50 -42.14 24.26
CA LEU A 38 -14.49 -41.87 23.21
C LEU A 38 -15.89 -41.70 23.79
N GLY A 39 -16.28 -42.52 24.78
CA GLY A 39 -17.56 -42.41 25.47
C GLY A 39 -17.69 -41.06 26.20
N VAL A 40 -16.65 -40.63 26.92
CA VAL A 40 -16.62 -39.33 27.59
C VAL A 40 -16.66 -38.18 26.58
N ALA A 41 -15.91 -38.28 25.47
CA ALA A 41 -15.93 -37.27 24.41
C ALA A 41 -17.31 -37.15 23.74
N VAL A 42 -17.99 -38.27 23.50
CA VAL A 42 -19.37 -38.29 22.96
C VAL A 42 -20.36 -37.71 23.97
N ILE A 43 -20.21 -37.99 25.27
CA ILE A 43 -21.06 -37.39 26.32
C ILE A 43 -20.85 -35.87 26.36
N ILE A 44 -19.61 -35.38 26.31
CA ILE A 44 -19.31 -33.95 26.27
C ILE A 44 -19.89 -33.30 25.01
N PHE A 45 -19.81 -33.97 23.86
CA PHE A 45 -20.38 -33.49 22.60
C PHE A 45 -21.91 -33.42 22.65
N ILE A 46 -22.58 -34.43 23.21
CA ILE A 46 -24.04 -34.45 23.38
C ILE A 46 -24.47 -33.37 24.38
N VAL A 47 -23.76 -33.21 25.50
CA VAL A 47 -24.02 -32.13 26.47
C VAL A 47 -23.83 -30.76 25.83
N GLY A 48 -22.79 -30.58 24.99
CA GLY A 48 -22.58 -29.36 24.22
C GLY A 48 -23.74 -29.05 23.27
N ILE A 49 -24.25 -30.04 22.53
CA ILE A 49 -25.41 -29.87 21.65
C ILE A 49 -26.68 -29.56 22.45
N VAL A 50 -26.90 -30.24 23.57
CA VAL A 50 -28.05 -29.98 24.45
C VAL A 50 -27.98 -28.58 25.05
N LEU A 51 -26.80 -28.12 25.47
CA LEU A 51 -26.63 -26.75 25.98
C LEU A 51 -26.86 -25.68 24.90
N ILE A 52 -26.42 -25.93 23.65
CA ILE A 52 -26.72 -25.05 22.51
C ILE A 52 -28.22 -25.06 22.19
N ALA A 53 -28.88 -26.22 22.23
CA ALA A 53 -30.31 -26.34 22.01
C ALA A 53 -31.14 -25.70 23.14
N VAL A 54 -30.69 -25.81 24.40
CA VAL A 54 -31.32 -25.17 25.55
C VAL A 54 -31.11 -23.65 25.51
N ALA A 55 -29.94 -23.16 25.08
CA ALA A 55 -29.72 -21.73 24.85
C ALA A 55 -30.59 -21.20 23.71
N ALA A 56 -30.69 -21.92 22.59
CA ALA A 56 -31.58 -21.57 21.47
C ALA A 56 -33.07 -21.70 21.82
N ALA A 57 -33.44 -22.55 22.78
CA ALA A 57 -34.80 -22.67 23.31
C ALA A 57 -35.11 -21.65 24.41
N ALA A 58 -34.10 -21.13 25.11
CA ALA A 58 -34.23 -20.00 26.04
C ALA A 58 -34.45 -18.69 25.26
N ASP A 59 -33.74 -18.50 24.13
CA ASP A 59 -33.98 -17.38 23.20
C ASP A 59 -35.37 -17.43 22.53
N LYS A 60 -36.03 -18.60 22.50
CA LYS A 60 -37.37 -18.78 21.94
C LYS A 60 -38.51 -18.72 22.97
N LYS A 61 -38.20 -18.56 24.26
CA LYS A 61 -39.23 -18.52 25.33
C LYS A 61 -39.66 -17.11 25.76
N ASP A 62 -39.05 -16.06 25.21
CA ASP A 62 -39.50 -14.68 25.40
C ASP A 62 -40.48 -14.20 24.29
N GLU A 63 -40.87 -15.08 23.35
CA GLU A 63 -41.75 -14.76 22.22
C GLU A 63 -43.13 -15.47 22.25
N GLU A 64 -43.74 -15.76 23.41
CA GLU A 64 -45.16 -16.16 23.41
C GLU A 64 -45.87 -15.98 24.77
N SER A 65 -46.25 -14.73 25.09
CA SER A 65 -47.43 -14.44 25.93
C SER A 65 -47.82 -12.96 25.84
N SER A 66 -48.67 -12.59 24.87
CA SER A 66 -49.94 -11.91 25.16
C SER A 66 -50.69 -11.60 23.85
N SER A 67 -51.84 -12.24 23.71
CA SER A 67 -52.86 -11.89 22.73
C SER A 67 -53.58 -10.60 23.17
N GLY A 68 -53.58 -9.55 22.35
CA GLY A 68 -54.50 -8.42 22.53
C GLY A 68 -54.11 -7.09 21.87
N THR A 69 -54.69 -6.82 20.69
CA THR A 69 -54.91 -5.50 20.03
C THR A 69 -53.67 -4.74 19.50
N PRO A 70 -53.67 -4.25 18.23
CA PRO A 70 -52.49 -3.65 17.62
C PRO A 70 -52.23 -2.23 18.16
N VAL A 71 -51.20 -2.09 18.98
CA VAL A 71 -50.62 -0.79 19.35
C VAL A 71 -49.34 -0.58 18.54
N LYS A 72 -49.22 0.62 17.95
CA LYS A 72 -48.12 1.09 17.10
C LYS A 72 -46.73 0.65 17.62
N PRO A 73 -45.77 0.32 16.73
CA PRO A 73 -44.42 -0.04 17.14
C PRO A 73 -43.75 1.18 17.77
N THR A 74 -43.68 1.19 19.10
CA THR A 74 -42.83 2.10 19.85
C THR A 74 -41.40 1.62 19.65
N SER A 75 -40.61 2.45 18.97
CA SER A 75 -39.18 2.28 18.77
C SER A 75 -38.47 1.91 20.08
N ILE A 76 -37.73 0.81 20.08
CA ILE A 76 -36.64 0.58 21.03
C ILE A 76 -35.73 1.82 20.92
N PRO A 77 -35.42 2.55 22.02
CA PRO A 77 -34.58 3.73 21.93
C PRO A 77 -33.20 3.30 21.44
N VAL A 78 -32.85 3.73 20.23
CA VAL A 78 -31.46 3.75 19.77
C VAL A 78 -30.66 4.46 20.86
N SER A 79 -29.70 3.75 21.45
CA SER A 79 -28.78 4.24 22.47
C SER A 79 -28.44 5.73 22.26
N SER A 80 -28.86 6.56 23.22
CA SER A 80 -28.67 8.02 23.20
C SER A 80 -27.19 8.45 23.07
N LYS A 81 -26.24 7.54 23.34
CA LYS A 81 -24.79 7.80 23.25
C LYS A 81 -24.32 8.08 21.81
N CYS A 82 -24.95 7.48 20.80
CA CYS A 82 -24.57 7.67 19.39
C CYS A 82 -25.37 8.78 18.68
N SER A 83 -26.38 9.36 19.33
CA SER A 83 -27.17 10.46 18.77
C SER A 83 -26.30 11.68 18.42
N LEU A 84 -26.63 12.40 17.34
CA LEU A 84 -25.96 13.66 16.98
C LEU A 84 -26.18 14.74 18.05
N SER A 85 -25.23 15.68 18.19
CA SER A 85 -25.50 16.93 18.92
C SER A 85 -26.54 17.79 18.20
N GLU A 86 -27.23 18.65 18.95
CA GLU A 86 -28.13 19.65 18.36
C GLU A 86 -27.38 20.58 17.41
N GLU A 87 -26.13 20.91 17.72
CA GLU A 87 -25.30 21.74 16.87
C GLU A 87 -24.95 21.04 15.53
N ALA A 88 -24.63 19.74 15.56
CA ALA A 88 -24.38 18.98 14.34
C ALA A 88 -25.62 18.93 13.43
N ARG A 89 -26.82 18.76 14.02
CA ARG A 89 -28.08 18.83 13.27
C ARG A 89 -28.37 20.23 12.72
N ARG A 90 -28.26 21.27 13.56
CA ARG A 90 -28.53 22.66 13.20
C ARG A 90 -27.64 23.14 12.05
N SER A 91 -26.37 22.77 12.09
CA SER A 91 -25.37 23.11 11.07
C SER A 91 -25.50 22.32 9.77
N GLY A 92 -26.27 21.22 9.77
CA GLY A 92 -26.34 20.26 8.67
C GLY A 92 -25.00 19.58 8.38
N LEU A 93 -24.20 19.32 9.42
CA LEU A 93 -22.90 18.66 9.30
C LEU A 93 -23.00 17.22 8.74
N PRO A 94 -23.92 16.34 9.21
CA PRO A 94 -24.05 14.98 8.66
C PRO A 94 -24.40 14.97 7.17
N GLU A 95 -25.33 15.81 6.74
CA GLU A 95 -25.76 15.94 5.35
C GLU A 95 -24.61 16.45 4.47
N PHE A 96 -23.83 17.40 5.00
CA PHE A 96 -22.62 17.89 4.34
C PHE A 96 -21.60 16.76 4.16
N LEU A 97 -21.31 15.97 5.20
CA LEU A 97 -20.37 14.85 5.13
C LEU A 97 -20.83 13.78 4.12
N SER A 98 -22.12 13.44 4.12
CA SER A 98 -22.70 12.51 3.14
C SER A 98 -22.56 13.04 1.71
N ARG A 99 -22.78 14.33 1.49
CA ARG A 99 -22.60 14.97 0.18
C ARG A 99 -21.13 14.98 -0.26
N VAL A 100 -20.20 15.20 0.66
CA VAL A 100 -18.76 15.10 0.36
C VAL A 100 -18.41 13.68 -0.09
N LYS A 101 -18.89 12.63 0.61
CA LYS A 101 -18.70 11.22 0.21
C LYS A 101 -19.25 10.97 -1.20
N ALA A 102 -20.49 11.35 -1.45
CA ALA A 102 -21.13 11.14 -2.76
C ALA A 102 -20.41 11.90 -3.88
N THR A 103 -19.92 13.11 -3.59
CA THR A 103 -19.16 13.92 -4.54
C THR A 103 -17.81 13.29 -4.85
N TYR A 104 -17.12 12.74 -3.86
CA TYR A 104 -15.86 12.03 -4.04
C TYR A 104 -16.00 10.89 -5.06
N TYR A 105 -16.88 9.91 -4.81
CA TYR A 105 -17.03 8.76 -5.73
C TYR A 105 -17.58 9.15 -7.11
N LYS A 106 -18.36 10.24 -7.21
CA LYS A 106 -18.75 10.80 -8.52
C LYS A 106 -17.55 11.30 -9.32
N LEU A 107 -16.57 11.92 -8.64
CA LEU A 107 -15.38 12.50 -9.25
C LEU A 107 -14.23 11.50 -9.40
N HIS A 108 -14.25 10.41 -8.64
CA HIS A 108 -13.23 9.36 -8.59
C HIS A 108 -13.86 8.01 -8.95
N PRO A 109 -14.45 7.85 -10.15
CA PRO A 109 -15.11 6.60 -10.55
C PRO A 109 -14.14 5.41 -10.72
N TYR A 110 -12.83 5.64 -10.59
CA TYR A 110 -11.80 4.61 -10.52
C TYR A 110 -11.64 4.03 -9.11
N ASP A 111 -12.10 4.76 -8.08
CA ASP A 111 -12.22 4.30 -6.70
C ASP A 111 -13.63 3.76 -6.49
N LEU A 112 -13.74 2.55 -5.93
CA LEU A 112 -15.03 1.88 -5.79
C LEU A 112 -15.75 2.36 -4.54
N ASP A 113 -16.96 2.90 -4.72
CA ASP A 113 -17.86 3.21 -3.60
C ASP A 113 -18.15 1.92 -2.81
N PRO A 114 -17.75 1.83 -1.52
CA PRO A 114 -17.92 0.62 -0.72
C PRO A 114 -19.40 0.29 -0.48
N ASP A 115 -20.31 1.25 -0.68
CA ASP A 115 -21.75 1.04 -0.57
C ASP A 115 -22.39 0.66 -1.92
N ALA A 116 -21.63 0.66 -3.02
CA ALA A 116 -22.16 0.35 -4.34
C ALA A 116 -22.28 -1.16 -4.59
N THR A 117 -23.39 -1.55 -5.23
CA THR A 117 -23.56 -2.93 -5.70
C THR A 117 -22.64 -3.24 -6.87
N THR A 118 -22.29 -4.51 -7.06
CA THR A 118 -21.52 -4.97 -8.24
C THR A 118 -22.15 -4.51 -9.57
N LYS A 119 -23.48 -4.50 -9.68
CA LYS A 119 -24.18 -4.00 -10.86
C LYS A 119 -23.92 -2.51 -11.10
N ARG A 120 -23.91 -1.70 -10.04
CA ARG A 120 -23.62 -0.26 -10.11
C ARG A 120 -22.15 -0.03 -10.49
N ILE A 121 -21.23 -0.74 -9.83
CA ILE A 121 -19.78 -0.70 -10.13
C ILE A 121 -19.52 -1.02 -11.61
N LYS A 122 -20.11 -2.10 -12.13
CA LYS A 122 -19.97 -2.53 -13.52
C LYS A 122 -20.30 -1.42 -14.54
N VAL A 123 -21.29 -0.57 -14.21
CA VAL A 123 -21.73 0.54 -15.06
C VAL A 123 -20.85 1.78 -14.86
N GLU A 124 -20.67 2.21 -13.62
CA GLU A 124 -20.08 3.51 -13.27
C GLU A 124 -18.56 3.51 -13.34
N TYR A 125 -17.89 2.38 -13.05
CA TYR A 125 -16.44 2.30 -12.98
C TYR A 125 -15.78 2.75 -14.28
N VAL A 126 -14.80 3.65 -14.22
CA VAL A 126 -13.90 3.99 -15.33
C VAL A 126 -12.49 4.21 -14.79
N ALA A 127 -11.47 4.07 -15.64
CA ALA A 127 -10.09 4.26 -15.23
C ALA A 127 -9.78 5.69 -14.77
N TYR A 128 -8.67 5.85 -14.05
CA TYR A 128 -8.15 7.17 -13.68
C TYR A 128 -7.89 8.02 -14.92
N ASP A 129 -8.44 9.23 -14.91
CA ASP A 129 -8.26 10.23 -15.97
C ASP A 129 -7.40 11.40 -15.42
N PRO A 130 -6.14 11.51 -15.87
CA PRO A 130 -5.24 12.59 -15.51
C PRO A 130 -5.34 13.80 -16.46
N THR A 131 -6.38 13.91 -17.29
CA THR A 131 -6.56 15.07 -18.17
C THR A 131 -6.59 16.36 -17.33
N PRO A 132 -5.86 17.43 -17.71
CA PRO A 132 -5.77 18.64 -16.90
C PRO A 132 -7.12 19.27 -16.54
N SER A 133 -8.10 19.23 -17.44
CA SER A 133 -9.46 19.72 -17.18
C SER A 133 -10.20 18.90 -16.11
N VAL A 134 -9.97 17.59 -16.05
CA VAL A 134 -10.55 16.69 -15.04
C VAL A 134 -9.90 16.94 -13.68
N ILE A 135 -8.57 17.04 -13.63
CA ILE A 135 -7.83 17.42 -12.41
C ILE A 135 -8.33 18.77 -11.89
N LYS A 136 -8.50 19.76 -12.78
CA LYS A 136 -9.05 21.07 -12.43
C LYS A 136 -10.46 20.97 -11.86
N HIS A 137 -11.34 20.19 -12.50
CA HIS A 137 -12.71 20.01 -12.03
C HIS A 137 -12.76 19.41 -10.62
N ARG A 138 -11.93 18.39 -10.33
CA ARG A 138 -11.78 17.82 -8.98
C ARG A 138 -11.29 18.87 -7.99
N THR A 139 -10.25 19.61 -8.38
CA THR A 139 -9.63 20.65 -7.56
C THR A 139 -10.63 21.75 -7.17
N ASP A 140 -11.32 22.32 -8.16
CA ASP A 140 -12.28 23.40 -7.95
C ASP A 140 -13.48 22.94 -7.11
N THR A 141 -13.92 21.69 -7.31
CA THR A 141 -15.05 21.13 -6.54
C THR A 141 -14.65 20.94 -5.07
N ALA A 142 -13.46 20.41 -4.79
CA ALA A 142 -12.95 20.26 -3.42
C ALA A 142 -12.84 21.62 -2.72
N LEU A 143 -12.27 22.63 -3.39
CA LEU A 143 -12.13 23.98 -2.84
C LEU A 143 -13.47 24.69 -2.64
N THR A 144 -14.45 24.44 -3.52
CA THR A 144 -15.81 24.98 -3.37
C THR A 144 -16.50 24.39 -2.13
N LEU A 145 -16.41 23.08 -1.93
CA LEU A 145 -16.94 22.43 -0.72
C LEU A 145 -16.21 22.90 0.55
N LEU A 146 -14.89 23.08 0.48
CA LEU A 146 -14.10 23.62 1.59
C LEU A 146 -14.57 25.03 1.96
N LYS A 147 -14.79 25.89 0.96
CA LYS A 147 -15.32 27.23 1.16
C LYS A 147 -16.70 27.15 1.82
N GLU A 148 -17.59 26.31 1.33
CA GLU A 148 -18.94 26.13 1.89
C GLU A 148 -18.89 25.78 3.39
N ILE A 149 -18.09 24.79 3.80
CA ILE A 149 -18.02 24.39 5.22
C ILE A 149 -17.30 25.43 6.10
N ASN A 150 -16.40 26.23 5.53
CA ASN A 150 -15.76 27.33 6.24
C ASN A 150 -16.67 28.54 6.43
N ASP A 151 -17.58 28.79 5.47
CA ASP A 151 -18.55 29.89 5.53
C ASP A 151 -19.72 29.56 6.49
N LYS A 152 -19.89 28.29 6.89
CA LYS A 152 -20.88 27.89 7.91
C LYS A 152 -20.48 28.35 9.31
N THR A 153 -21.41 29.00 10.02
CA THR A 153 -21.28 29.26 11.46
C THR A 153 -21.54 27.98 12.24
N ILE A 154 -20.48 27.34 12.75
CA ILE A 154 -20.54 26.12 13.56
C ILE A 154 -19.89 26.38 14.91
N ASN A 155 -20.64 26.19 16.00
CA ASN A 155 -20.11 26.26 17.36
C ASN A 155 -19.37 24.96 17.69
N THR A 156 -18.05 24.95 17.56
CA THR A 156 -17.22 23.77 17.79
C THR A 156 -17.32 23.22 19.21
N ASP A 157 -17.56 24.08 20.20
CA ASP A 157 -17.65 23.67 21.61
C ASP A 157 -18.95 22.92 21.91
N ALA A 158 -20.00 23.20 21.14
CA ALA A 158 -21.29 22.51 21.23
C ALA A 158 -21.33 21.16 20.49
N LEU A 159 -20.31 20.84 19.69
CA LEU A 159 -20.17 19.56 19.02
C LEU A 159 -19.66 18.46 19.98
N LYS A 160 -20.03 17.20 19.74
CA LYS A 160 -19.42 16.05 20.41
C LYS A 160 -17.99 15.83 19.89
N PRO A 161 -17.08 15.18 20.66
CA PRO A 161 -15.69 14.95 20.23
C PRO A 161 -15.54 14.32 18.84
N ARG A 162 -16.35 13.31 18.51
CA ARG A 162 -16.35 12.66 17.18
C ARG A 162 -16.79 13.59 16.05
N GLU A 163 -17.69 14.54 16.34
CA GLU A 163 -18.22 15.51 15.37
C GLU A 163 -17.20 16.62 15.13
N ARG A 164 -16.52 17.09 16.19
CA ARG A 164 -15.34 17.97 16.05
C ARG A 164 -14.24 17.32 15.21
N LYS A 165 -13.94 16.04 15.48
CA LYS A 165 -12.98 15.27 14.68
C LYS A 165 -13.42 15.20 13.22
N ALA A 166 -14.69 14.84 12.94
CA ALA A 166 -15.21 14.76 11.58
C ALA A 166 -15.16 16.12 10.85
N LEU A 167 -15.48 17.22 11.55
CA LEU A 167 -15.37 18.58 11.00
C LEU A 167 -13.92 18.94 10.66
N ALA A 168 -12.96 18.64 11.54
CA ALA A 168 -11.54 18.87 11.26
C ALA A 168 -11.04 18.00 10.09
N GLN A 169 -11.41 16.71 10.08
CA GLN A 169 -11.04 15.78 9.02
C GLN A 169 -11.60 16.19 7.67
N VAL A 170 -12.88 16.57 7.56
CA VAL A 170 -13.46 16.96 6.26
C VAL A 170 -12.83 18.25 5.73
N LYS A 171 -12.50 19.22 6.60
CA LYS A 171 -11.78 20.43 6.19
C LYS A 171 -10.40 20.09 5.64
N HIS A 172 -9.65 19.27 6.37
CA HIS A 172 -8.32 18.82 5.93
C HIS A 172 -8.39 18.01 4.63
N TYR A 173 -9.35 17.10 4.52
CA TYR A 173 -9.60 16.26 3.36
C TYR A 173 -9.89 17.11 2.11
N LEU A 174 -10.79 18.09 2.21
CA LEU A 174 -11.14 18.98 1.09
C LEU A 174 -10.01 19.98 0.75
N GLN A 175 -9.28 20.48 1.75
CA GLN A 175 -8.11 21.34 1.54
C GLN A 175 -7.03 20.67 0.70
N HIS A 176 -6.91 19.35 0.81
CA HIS A 176 -5.93 18.55 0.10
C HIS A 176 -6.62 17.64 -0.92
N MET A 177 -7.59 18.17 -1.66
CA MET A 177 -8.16 17.55 -2.86
C MET A 177 -8.70 16.14 -2.61
N PHE A 178 -9.56 16.01 -1.61
CA PHE A 178 -10.08 14.72 -1.15
C PHE A 178 -8.97 13.82 -0.59
N GLY A 179 -8.08 14.41 0.23
CA GLY A 179 -7.06 13.67 0.99
C GLY A 179 -5.84 13.22 0.19
N GLN A 180 -5.62 13.79 -0.99
CA GLN A 180 -4.55 13.44 -1.91
C GLN A 180 -3.57 14.63 -2.04
N PRO A 181 -2.40 14.57 -1.38
CA PRO A 181 -1.47 15.70 -1.33
C PRO A 181 -0.69 15.91 -2.63
N TYR A 182 -0.49 14.86 -3.44
CA TYR A 182 0.36 14.88 -4.63
C TYR A 182 -0.46 14.70 -5.91
N ASP A 183 -0.03 15.36 -6.98
CA ASP A 183 -0.40 15.12 -8.38
C ASP A 183 -1.90 15.24 -8.72
N VAL A 184 -2.73 15.76 -7.81
CA VAL A 184 -4.17 15.96 -8.05
C VAL A 184 -4.64 17.39 -7.81
N ASN A 185 -3.77 18.25 -7.25
CA ASN A 185 -4.04 19.68 -7.14
C ASN A 185 -3.64 20.37 -8.43
N TYR A 186 -4.63 20.73 -9.25
CA TYR A 186 -4.41 21.40 -10.53
C TYR A 186 -3.49 22.62 -10.42
N TYR A 187 -3.70 23.43 -9.37
CA TYR A 187 -2.96 24.67 -9.14
C TYR A 187 -1.58 24.48 -8.48
N ALA A 188 -1.22 23.26 -8.09
CA ALA A 188 0.13 22.95 -7.61
C ALA A 188 1.08 22.62 -8.78
N GLY A 189 0.56 22.02 -9.85
CA GLY A 189 1.32 21.70 -11.06
C GLY A 189 2.28 20.52 -10.94
N ASP A 190 2.36 19.89 -9.78
CA ASP A 190 3.16 18.69 -9.50
C ASP A 190 2.68 17.45 -10.29
N TRP A 191 1.42 17.43 -10.69
CA TRP A 191 0.84 16.42 -11.61
C TRP A 191 1.52 16.32 -12.99
N MET A 192 2.40 17.27 -13.33
CA MET A 192 3.20 17.26 -14.55
C MET A 192 4.61 16.70 -14.35
N MET A 193 5.04 16.44 -13.12
CA MET A 193 6.42 16.13 -12.77
C MET A 193 6.77 14.63 -12.84
N GLY A 194 5.78 13.78 -13.11
CA GLY A 194 5.97 12.34 -13.15
C GLY A 194 6.04 11.68 -11.76
N PRO A 195 6.25 10.34 -11.74
CA PRO A 195 6.25 9.55 -10.51
C PRO A 195 7.32 10.06 -9.52
N ASN A 196 7.06 9.88 -8.22
CA ASN A 196 8.03 10.17 -7.16
C ASN A 196 8.47 8.87 -6.46
N LEU A 197 9.47 8.98 -5.56
CA LEU A 197 10.02 7.84 -4.82
C LEU A 197 8.95 6.98 -4.12
N PHE A 198 7.88 7.59 -3.61
CA PHE A 198 6.83 6.90 -2.87
C PHE A 198 5.80 6.22 -3.77
N CYS A 199 5.69 6.64 -5.04
CA CYS A 199 4.66 6.20 -5.98
C CYS A 199 3.24 6.25 -5.38
N TRP A 200 2.92 7.29 -4.60
CA TRP A 200 1.58 7.46 -3.99
C TRP A 200 0.54 8.03 -4.95
N GLN A 201 0.91 8.22 -6.21
CA GLN A 201 0.09 8.88 -7.20
C GLN A 201 -0.82 7.86 -7.87
N PRO A 202 -2.03 8.24 -8.34
CA PRO A 202 -3.00 7.27 -8.88
C PRO A 202 -2.46 6.41 -10.04
N ILE A 203 -1.47 6.92 -10.80
CA ILE A 203 -0.79 6.17 -11.86
C ILE A 203 -0.05 4.93 -11.36
N CYS A 204 0.35 4.88 -10.09
CA CYS A 204 1.06 3.74 -9.49
C CYS A 204 0.08 2.69 -8.94
N SER A 205 -1.20 3.01 -8.83
CA SER A 205 -2.22 2.18 -8.20
C SER A 205 -3.31 1.69 -9.17
N LEU A 206 -3.10 1.81 -10.49
CA LEU A 206 -4.09 1.39 -11.50
C LEU A 206 -4.50 -0.09 -11.36
N GLY A 207 -3.58 -0.93 -10.88
CA GLY A 207 -3.83 -2.34 -10.64
C GLY A 207 -5.02 -2.61 -9.72
N TYR A 208 -5.23 -1.80 -8.68
CA TYR A 208 -6.40 -1.94 -7.81
C TYR A 208 -7.70 -1.70 -8.57
N GLY A 209 -7.75 -0.66 -9.41
CA GLY A 209 -8.89 -0.39 -10.27
C GLY A 209 -9.18 -1.54 -11.25
N VAL A 210 -8.14 -2.11 -11.87
CA VAL A 210 -8.31 -3.26 -12.78
C VAL A 210 -8.83 -4.49 -12.03
N SER A 211 -8.18 -4.85 -10.92
CA SER A 211 -8.53 -6.04 -10.13
C SER A 211 -9.95 -5.93 -9.57
N SER A 212 -10.26 -4.84 -8.87
CA SER A 212 -11.56 -4.68 -8.22
C SER A 212 -12.66 -4.30 -9.21
N GLY A 213 -12.39 -3.39 -10.14
CA GLY A 213 -13.38 -2.89 -11.10
C GLY A 213 -13.72 -3.88 -12.22
N LEU A 214 -12.72 -4.56 -12.79
CA LEU A 214 -12.90 -5.48 -13.93
C LEU A 214 -12.81 -6.96 -13.52
N GLY A 215 -11.86 -7.31 -12.65
CA GLY A 215 -11.69 -8.70 -12.19
C GLY A 215 -12.83 -9.16 -11.28
N ILE A 216 -13.04 -8.48 -10.16
CA ILE A 216 -14.01 -8.91 -9.14
C ILE A 216 -15.44 -8.53 -9.54
N ASN A 217 -15.65 -7.29 -10.00
CA ASN A 217 -17.00 -6.75 -10.19
C ASN A 217 -17.53 -6.82 -11.63
N HIS A 218 -16.75 -7.37 -12.58
CA HIS A 218 -17.14 -7.41 -14.00
C HIS A 218 -17.02 -8.80 -14.62
N LYS A 219 -17.50 -9.84 -13.93
CA LYS A 219 -17.60 -11.17 -14.52
C LYS A 219 -18.51 -11.16 -15.76
N PRO A 220 -18.07 -11.62 -16.95
CA PRO A 220 -18.86 -11.55 -18.18
C PRO A 220 -19.91 -12.68 -18.26
N TYR A 221 -21.13 -12.33 -18.68
CA TYR A 221 -22.24 -13.27 -18.90
C TYR A 221 -22.63 -13.40 -20.38
N ASN A 222 -22.19 -12.46 -21.22
CA ASN A 222 -22.55 -12.42 -22.63
C ASN A 222 -21.56 -11.57 -23.44
N ALA A 223 -21.71 -11.58 -24.76
CA ALA A 223 -20.90 -10.81 -25.69
C ALA A 223 -20.88 -9.29 -25.41
N SER A 224 -21.96 -8.72 -24.87
CA SER A 224 -22.02 -7.28 -24.54
C SER A 224 -21.16 -6.94 -23.33
N ASP A 225 -21.07 -7.84 -22.35
CA ASP A 225 -20.18 -7.67 -21.20
C ASP A 225 -18.71 -7.68 -21.63
N VAL A 226 -18.33 -8.58 -22.55
CA VAL A 226 -16.97 -8.64 -23.10
C VAL A 226 -16.60 -7.34 -23.82
N LYS A 227 -17.53 -6.76 -24.59
CA LYS A 227 -17.35 -5.44 -25.23
C LYS A 227 -17.26 -4.29 -24.22
N LEU A 228 -18.00 -4.39 -23.10
CA LEU A 228 -17.93 -3.40 -22.05
C LEU A 228 -16.56 -3.46 -21.34
N ILE A 229 -16.04 -4.64 -21.05
CA ILE A 229 -14.67 -4.83 -20.53
C ILE A 229 -13.65 -4.17 -21.46
N GLU A 230 -13.74 -4.41 -22.77
CA GLU A 230 -12.87 -3.75 -23.76
C GLU A 230 -12.94 -2.22 -23.66
N THR A 231 -14.16 -1.69 -23.58
CA THR A 231 -14.41 -0.25 -23.48
C THR A 231 -13.79 0.34 -22.22
N LYS A 232 -13.90 -0.33 -21.07
CA LYS A 232 -13.27 0.11 -19.82
C LYS A 232 -11.75 0.00 -19.88
N LEU A 233 -11.20 -1.06 -20.48
CA LEU A 233 -9.75 -1.19 -20.71
C LEU A 233 -9.21 -0.07 -21.61
N LYS A 234 -9.95 0.37 -22.63
CA LYS A 234 -9.59 1.54 -23.45
C LYS A 234 -9.45 2.82 -22.62
N THR A 235 -10.24 2.98 -21.56
CA THR A 235 -10.10 4.15 -20.66
C THR A 235 -8.78 4.12 -19.89
N HIS A 236 -8.29 2.94 -19.48
CA HIS A 236 -6.96 2.80 -18.87
C HIS A 236 -5.87 3.23 -19.84
N LYS A 237 -5.90 2.73 -21.08
CA LYS A 237 -4.96 3.14 -22.12
C LYS A 237 -4.94 4.66 -22.30
N ALA A 238 -6.11 5.29 -22.41
CA ALA A 238 -6.21 6.73 -22.56
C ALA A 238 -5.58 7.49 -21.38
N GLY A 239 -5.90 7.08 -20.15
CA GLY A 239 -5.34 7.70 -18.94
C GLY A 239 -3.82 7.58 -18.85
N ILE A 240 -3.26 6.41 -19.15
CA ILE A 240 -1.81 6.18 -19.14
C ILE A 240 -1.09 7.05 -20.17
N LEU A 241 -1.62 7.14 -21.40
CA LEU A 241 -1.03 7.97 -22.44
C LEU A 241 -1.15 9.47 -22.12
N GLN A 242 -2.28 9.90 -21.54
CA GLN A 242 -2.45 11.26 -21.07
C GLN A 242 -1.46 11.62 -19.96
N TYR A 243 -1.11 10.67 -19.08
CA TYR A 243 -0.09 10.88 -18.07
C TYR A 243 1.30 11.15 -18.69
N ILE A 244 1.66 10.44 -19.78
CA ILE A 244 2.87 10.74 -20.56
C ILE A 244 2.81 12.16 -21.12
N ASP A 245 1.67 12.56 -21.68
CA ASP A 245 1.52 13.91 -22.25
C ASP A 245 1.59 15.01 -21.17
N ASN A 246 1.12 14.75 -19.96
CA ASN A 246 1.30 15.64 -18.81
C ASN A 246 2.77 15.80 -18.44
N MET A 247 3.57 14.73 -18.46
CA MET A 247 5.02 14.83 -18.23
C MET A 247 5.74 15.59 -19.35
N LYS A 248 5.36 15.36 -20.61
CA LYS A 248 5.87 16.16 -21.75
C LYS A 248 5.48 17.63 -21.62
N MET A 249 4.32 17.93 -21.04
CA MET A 249 3.91 19.28 -20.70
C MET A 249 4.79 19.84 -19.58
N GLY A 250 5.06 19.06 -18.52
CA GLY A 250 5.95 19.44 -17.42
C GLY A 250 7.31 19.92 -17.88
N VAL A 251 7.95 19.19 -18.80
CA VAL A 251 9.22 19.60 -19.43
C VAL A 251 9.12 20.99 -20.04
N ARG A 252 8.08 21.25 -20.85
CA ARG A 252 7.85 22.54 -21.52
C ARG A 252 7.50 23.67 -20.55
N LYS A 253 6.95 23.33 -19.38
CA LYS A 253 6.53 24.29 -18.35
C LYS A 253 7.56 24.48 -17.24
N GLY A 254 8.71 23.82 -17.34
CA GLY A 254 9.78 23.88 -16.33
C GLY A 254 9.45 23.12 -15.04
N MET A 255 8.52 22.17 -15.08
CA MET A 255 8.12 21.32 -13.95
C MET A 255 8.74 19.94 -14.12
N VAL A 256 10.02 19.82 -13.74
CA VAL A 256 10.77 18.55 -13.81
C VAL A 256 11.52 18.35 -12.49
N ARG A 257 11.65 17.10 -12.07
CA ARG A 257 12.36 16.70 -10.85
C ARG A 257 13.88 16.70 -11.03
N SER A 258 14.59 16.52 -9.92
CA SER A 258 16.02 16.20 -9.98
C SER A 258 16.26 14.85 -10.63
N VAL A 259 17.48 14.59 -11.09
CA VAL A 259 17.88 13.29 -11.65
C VAL A 259 17.66 12.17 -10.63
N GLU A 260 18.01 12.40 -9.37
CA GLU A 260 17.84 11.42 -8.29
C GLU A 260 16.36 11.11 -8.05
N ASP A 261 15.51 12.13 -8.00
CA ASP A 261 14.06 11.97 -7.82
C ASP A 261 13.40 11.28 -9.03
N CYS A 262 13.85 11.60 -10.25
CA CYS A 262 13.38 10.93 -11.47
C CYS A 262 13.76 9.45 -11.47
N GLN A 263 14.99 9.12 -11.06
CA GLN A 263 15.46 7.74 -10.94
C GLN A 263 14.63 6.99 -9.91
N ALA A 264 14.45 7.57 -8.72
CA ALA A 264 13.64 7.01 -7.66
C ALA A 264 12.18 6.78 -8.07
N GLY A 265 11.55 7.76 -8.74
CA GLY A 265 10.20 7.62 -9.26
C GLY A 265 10.08 6.58 -10.37
N THR A 266 11.10 6.45 -11.22
CA THR A 266 11.16 5.41 -12.26
C THR A 266 11.24 4.02 -11.65
N ASP A 267 12.11 3.83 -10.66
CA ASP A 267 12.26 2.54 -9.97
C ASP A 267 10.98 2.14 -9.22
N ALA A 268 10.35 3.09 -8.52
CA ALA A 268 9.09 2.85 -7.81
C ALA A 268 7.93 2.51 -8.78
N LEU A 269 7.87 3.17 -9.94
CA LEU A 269 6.89 2.86 -10.98
C LEU A 269 7.13 1.48 -11.60
N LYS A 270 8.40 1.13 -11.84
CA LYS A 270 8.79 -0.21 -12.31
C LYS A 270 8.41 -1.29 -11.31
N GLU A 271 8.56 -1.04 -10.01
CA GLU A 271 8.13 -2.00 -8.98
C GLU A 271 6.60 -2.14 -8.91
N SER A 272 5.86 -1.04 -9.13
CA SER A 272 4.39 -1.07 -9.21
C SER A 272 3.88 -1.90 -10.40
N TYR A 273 4.67 -2.00 -11.48
CA TYR A 273 4.39 -2.75 -12.71
C TYR A 273 5.50 -3.74 -13.04
N LYS A 274 5.90 -4.50 -12.02
CA LYS A 274 7.11 -5.31 -12.01
C LYS A 274 7.21 -6.30 -13.16
N ARG A 275 6.13 -7.04 -13.45
CA ARG A 275 6.17 -8.05 -14.50
C ARG A 275 6.22 -7.40 -15.87
N ILE A 276 5.55 -6.27 -16.07
CA ILE A 276 5.64 -5.49 -17.32
C ILE A 276 7.05 -4.90 -17.50
N SER A 277 7.68 -4.44 -16.41
CA SER A 277 9.08 -3.97 -16.41
C SER A 277 10.07 -5.07 -16.81
N LEU A 278 9.84 -6.32 -16.39
CA LEU A 278 10.73 -7.45 -16.65
C LEU A 278 10.49 -8.15 -18.00
N TYR A 279 9.23 -8.20 -18.45
CA TYR A 279 8.81 -9.01 -19.60
C TYR A 279 8.08 -8.19 -20.69
N ASN A 280 8.28 -6.88 -20.69
CA ASN A 280 7.65 -5.94 -21.62
C ASN A 280 6.10 -6.04 -21.57
N GLU A 281 5.41 -5.73 -22.66
CA GLU A 281 3.95 -5.63 -22.70
C GLU A 281 3.22 -6.94 -22.34
N THR A 282 3.82 -8.10 -22.59
CA THR A 282 3.22 -9.41 -22.27
C THR A 282 3.32 -9.74 -20.80
N GLY A 283 4.23 -9.08 -20.07
CA GLY A 283 4.37 -9.18 -18.62
C GLY A 283 3.08 -8.86 -17.86
N VAL A 284 2.17 -8.09 -18.45
CA VAL A 284 0.86 -7.79 -17.83
C VAL A 284 0.08 -9.05 -17.48
N LEU A 285 0.23 -10.14 -18.24
CA LEU A 285 -0.46 -11.41 -18.00
C LEU A 285 0.08 -12.16 -16.77
N GLN A 286 1.15 -11.66 -16.14
CA GLN A 286 1.72 -12.19 -14.90
C GLN A 286 1.49 -11.24 -13.72
N GLU A 287 0.88 -10.06 -13.95
CA GLU A 287 0.60 -9.11 -12.89
C GLU A 287 -0.54 -9.59 -12.01
N TRP A 288 -0.41 -9.37 -10.70
CA TRP A 288 -1.40 -9.81 -9.72
C TRP A 288 -2.79 -9.25 -10.01
N PHE A 289 -2.87 -8.02 -10.54
CA PHE A 289 -4.13 -7.31 -10.71
C PHE A 289 -4.99 -7.82 -11.88
N VAL A 290 -4.44 -8.63 -12.78
CA VAL A 290 -5.23 -9.29 -13.84
C VAL A 290 -5.53 -10.76 -13.54
N ALA A 291 -4.99 -11.33 -12.46
CA ALA A 291 -5.04 -12.75 -12.18
C ALA A 291 -6.47 -13.32 -12.25
N THR A 292 -7.44 -12.63 -11.66
CA THR A 292 -8.86 -13.02 -11.71
C THR A 292 -9.39 -13.12 -13.14
N MET A 293 -8.99 -12.22 -14.05
CA MET A 293 -9.45 -12.23 -15.45
C MET A 293 -8.78 -13.33 -16.28
N LEU A 294 -7.70 -13.94 -15.78
CA LEU A 294 -7.02 -15.06 -16.43
C LEU A 294 -7.53 -16.41 -15.95
N ASP A 295 -8.23 -16.43 -14.82
CA ASP A 295 -8.83 -17.63 -14.25
C ASP A 295 -10.00 -18.13 -15.12
N PRO A 296 -10.06 -19.43 -15.46
CA PRO A 296 -11.20 -20.01 -16.16
C PRO A 296 -12.55 -19.72 -15.51
N ASP A 297 -12.62 -19.64 -14.17
CA ASP A 297 -13.85 -19.37 -13.44
C ASP A 297 -14.42 -17.98 -13.75
N TYR A 298 -13.61 -17.02 -14.19
CA TYR A 298 -14.09 -15.72 -14.64
C TYR A 298 -15.04 -15.84 -15.84
N TYR A 299 -14.86 -16.87 -16.67
CA TYR A 299 -15.65 -17.09 -17.88
C TYR A 299 -16.78 -18.11 -17.68
N SER A 300 -17.03 -18.60 -16.46
CA SER A 300 -17.96 -19.71 -16.21
C SER A 300 -19.41 -19.47 -16.64
N ASN A 301 -19.79 -18.21 -16.91
CA ASN A 301 -21.14 -17.83 -17.36
C ASN A 301 -21.23 -17.66 -18.88
N ILE A 302 -20.12 -17.76 -19.61
CA ILE A 302 -20.10 -17.76 -21.07
C ILE A 302 -20.43 -19.17 -21.54
N THR A 303 -21.56 -19.32 -22.23
CA THR A 303 -21.96 -20.61 -22.79
C THR A 303 -21.16 -20.96 -24.04
N GLU A 304 -21.16 -22.23 -24.42
CA GLU A 304 -20.49 -22.70 -25.63
C GLU A 304 -21.06 -22.03 -26.89
N GLU A 305 -22.37 -21.75 -26.95
CA GLU A 305 -22.95 -21.03 -28.09
C GLU A 305 -22.41 -19.60 -28.19
N ILE A 306 -22.32 -18.89 -27.06
CA ILE A 306 -21.78 -17.52 -27.03
C ILE A 306 -20.31 -17.52 -27.45
N ASP A 307 -19.51 -18.46 -26.93
CA ASP A 307 -18.09 -18.54 -27.26
C ASP A 307 -17.86 -18.91 -28.74
N ASN A 308 -18.67 -19.81 -29.30
CA ASN A 308 -18.61 -20.17 -30.72
C ASN A 308 -19.06 -19.02 -31.63
N GLU A 309 -20.12 -18.29 -31.27
CA GLU A 309 -20.52 -17.08 -31.99
C GLU A 309 -19.43 -16.00 -31.92
N TRP A 310 -18.78 -15.87 -30.76
CA TRP A 310 -17.68 -14.94 -30.58
C TRP A 310 -16.48 -15.29 -31.47
N LYS A 311 -16.06 -16.57 -31.50
CA LYS A 311 -14.98 -17.08 -32.37
C LYS A 311 -15.23 -16.76 -33.84
N ASN A 312 -16.45 -16.99 -34.31
CA ASN A 312 -16.83 -16.71 -35.71
C ASN A 312 -16.67 -15.23 -36.07
N LYS A 313 -16.85 -14.32 -35.11
CA LYS A 313 -16.73 -12.87 -35.30
C LYS A 313 -15.32 -12.33 -35.06
N HIS A 314 -14.45 -13.07 -34.36
CA HIS A 314 -13.14 -12.59 -33.91
C HIS A 314 -11.98 -13.48 -34.41
N GLY A 315 -12.07 -13.93 -35.66
CA GLY A 315 -10.96 -14.62 -36.34
C GLY A 315 -10.56 -15.94 -35.67
N GLY A 316 -11.54 -16.68 -35.13
CA GLY A 316 -11.33 -17.98 -34.49
C GLY A 316 -10.95 -17.92 -33.01
N LYS A 317 -10.77 -16.73 -32.43
CA LYS A 317 -10.38 -16.57 -31.02
C LYS A 317 -11.59 -16.65 -30.09
N ASN A 318 -11.43 -17.42 -29.01
CA ASN A 318 -12.43 -17.52 -27.97
C ASN A 318 -12.47 -16.26 -27.07
N VAL A 319 -13.47 -16.16 -26.19
CA VAL A 319 -13.63 -14.99 -25.32
C VAL A 319 -12.42 -14.80 -24.41
N SER A 320 -11.90 -15.86 -23.81
CA SER A 320 -10.73 -15.80 -22.90
C SER A 320 -9.46 -15.34 -23.64
N GLU A 321 -9.21 -15.87 -24.83
CA GLU A 321 -8.12 -15.46 -25.72
C GLU A 321 -8.25 -13.98 -26.09
N THR A 322 -9.46 -13.53 -26.41
CA THR A 322 -9.73 -12.13 -26.73
C THR A 322 -9.46 -11.21 -25.55
N ILE A 323 -9.88 -11.58 -24.33
CA ILE A 323 -9.59 -10.78 -23.13
C ILE A 323 -8.08 -10.72 -22.85
N LYS A 324 -7.35 -11.83 -23.00
CA LYS A 324 -5.87 -11.81 -22.87
C LYS A 324 -5.23 -10.82 -23.84
N GLU A 325 -5.70 -10.76 -25.09
CA GLU A 325 -5.23 -9.78 -26.06
C GLU A 325 -5.59 -8.34 -25.69
N TYR A 326 -6.78 -8.11 -25.12
CA TYR A 326 -7.18 -6.81 -24.62
C TYR A 326 -6.30 -6.36 -23.45
N LEU A 327 -5.98 -7.24 -22.51
CA LEU A 327 -5.07 -6.93 -21.40
C LEU A 327 -3.69 -6.49 -21.92
N VAL A 328 -3.10 -7.24 -22.85
CA VAL A 328 -1.83 -6.85 -23.48
C VAL A 328 -1.96 -5.53 -24.24
N THR A 329 -3.04 -5.33 -24.99
CA THR A 329 -3.20 -4.17 -25.88
C THR A 329 -3.49 -2.87 -25.14
N TYR A 330 -4.32 -2.92 -24.10
CA TYR A 330 -4.85 -1.74 -23.43
C TYR A 330 -4.25 -1.47 -22.05
N LEU A 331 -3.51 -2.43 -21.47
CA LEU A 331 -2.73 -2.23 -20.25
C LEU A 331 -1.24 -2.47 -20.49
N GLY A 332 -0.87 -3.65 -20.98
CA GLY A 332 0.53 -4.04 -21.17
C GLY A 332 1.33 -3.05 -22.03
N LYS A 333 0.86 -2.79 -23.26
CA LYS A 333 1.49 -1.86 -24.20
C LYS A 333 1.60 -0.43 -23.66
N PRO A 334 0.53 0.23 -23.20
CA PRO A 334 0.64 1.60 -22.70
C PRO A 334 1.46 1.72 -21.42
N ILE A 335 1.42 0.75 -20.50
CA ILE A 335 2.28 0.76 -19.30
C ILE A 335 3.75 0.58 -19.73
N HIS A 336 4.06 -0.36 -20.63
CA HIS A 336 5.41 -0.52 -21.14
C HIS A 336 5.92 0.75 -21.84
N GLN A 337 5.06 1.42 -22.61
CA GLN A 337 5.37 2.72 -23.22
C GLN A 337 5.66 3.80 -22.17
N LEU A 338 4.88 3.85 -21.08
CA LEU A 338 5.11 4.76 -19.97
C LEU A 338 6.46 4.48 -19.30
N LEU A 339 6.75 3.21 -18.98
CA LEU A 339 8.03 2.79 -18.38
C LEU A 339 9.22 3.16 -19.27
N SER A 340 9.11 2.92 -20.58
CA SER A 340 10.14 3.29 -21.55
C SER A 340 10.33 4.81 -21.63
N TYR A 341 9.24 5.59 -21.64
CA TYR A 341 9.31 7.04 -21.67
C TYR A 341 9.98 7.61 -20.42
N VAL A 342 9.60 7.16 -19.21
CA VAL A 342 10.21 7.68 -17.97
C VAL A 342 11.70 7.35 -17.89
N GLU A 343 12.10 6.14 -18.32
CA GLU A 343 13.48 5.67 -18.24
C GLU A 343 14.39 6.29 -19.30
N ASN A 344 13.91 6.41 -20.54
CA ASN A 344 14.78 6.72 -21.69
C ASN A 344 14.59 8.13 -22.25
N GLU A 345 13.44 8.76 -22.03
CA GLU A 345 13.12 10.08 -22.58
C GLU A 345 13.00 11.14 -21.49
N HIS A 346 12.11 10.96 -20.51
CA HIS A 346 11.86 11.94 -19.46
C HIS A 346 13.09 12.14 -18.58
N MET A 347 13.80 11.07 -18.24
CA MET A 347 15.03 11.10 -17.44
C MET A 347 16.06 12.10 -17.98
N ARG A 348 16.14 12.25 -19.30
CA ARG A 348 17.08 13.16 -19.97
C ARG A 348 16.76 14.62 -19.71
N HIS A 349 15.51 14.94 -19.36
CA HIS A 349 15.09 16.30 -19.01
C HIS A 349 15.24 16.62 -17.52
N CYS A 350 15.53 15.63 -16.68
CA CYS A 350 15.72 15.82 -15.25
C CYS A 350 17.01 16.60 -14.97
N VAL A 351 16.97 17.40 -13.90
CA VAL A 351 18.05 18.36 -13.61
C VAL A 351 18.96 17.87 -12.49
N PRO A 352 20.24 18.26 -12.47
CA PRO A 352 21.09 17.99 -11.32
C PRO A 352 20.48 18.58 -10.03
N SER A 353 20.61 17.88 -8.91
CA SER A 353 20.03 18.32 -7.62
C SER A 353 20.48 19.72 -7.15
N ASN A 354 21.63 20.22 -7.61
CA ASN A 354 22.07 21.59 -7.33
C ASN A 354 21.31 22.68 -8.13
N VAL A 355 20.60 22.31 -9.20
CA VAL A 355 19.72 23.19 -9.97
C VAL A 355 18.34 23.24 -9.32
N SER A 356 17.75 22.07 -9.10
CA SER A 356 16.48 21.93 -8.39
C SER A 356 16.46 20.61 -7.64
N SER A 357 16.39 20.68 -6.32
CA SER A 357 16.20 19.53 -5.42
C SER A 357 14.79 19.47 -4.84
N GLY A 358 13.87 20.30 -5.32
CA GLY A 358 12.50 20.36 -4.81
C GLY A 358 11.66 21.46 -5.44
N LEU A 359 10.42 21.58 -4.98
CA LEU A 359 9.43 22.49 -5.55
C LEU A 359 9.82 23.97 -5.44
N ALA A 360 10.61 24.37 -4.44
CA ALA A 360 10.93 25.78 -4.20
C ALA A 360 11.61 26.49 -5.41
N ASN A 361 12.34 25.73 -6.24
CA ASN A 361 13.06 26.26 -7.39
C ASN A 361 12.30 26.09 -8.72
N LEU A 362 11.05 25.61 -8.67
CA LEU A 362 10.24 25.39 -9.85
C LEU A 362 9.20 26.51 -10.04
N PRO A 363 8.88 26.87 -11.30
CA PRO A 363 9.34 26.26 -12.55
C PRO A 363 10.75 26.73 -13.00
N LEU A 364 11.45 25.87 -13.73
CA LEU A 364 12.71 26.18 -14.41
C LEU A 364 12.49 27.18 -15.55
N LYS A 365 13.49 28.01 -15.84
CA LYS A 365 13.43 29.06 -16.89
C LYS A 365 13.60 28.51 -18.31
N TYR A 366 14.38 27.44 -18.47
CA TYR A 366 14.69 26.81 -19.75
C TYR A 366 14.54 25.30 -19.64
N VAL A 367 14.34 24.64 -20.78
CA VAL A 367 14.34 23.18 -20.87
C VAL A 367 15.77 22.65 -20.66
N TRP A 368 15.89 21.53 -19.95
CA TRP A 368 17.16 20.84 -19.73
C TRP A 368 17.24 19.55 -20.54
N PHE A 369 18.47 19.16 -20.87
CA PHE A 369 18.74 17.91 -21.57
C PHE A 369 20.11 17.34 -21.17
N ASP A 370 20.14 16.09 -20.73
CA ASP A 370 21.32 15.37 -20.23
C ASP A 370 22.15 16.21 -19.25
N GLY A 371 21.46 16.83 -18.28
CA GLY A 371 22.08 17.66 -17.23
C GLY A 371 22.62 19.01 -17.72
N LYS A 372 22.24 19.47 -18.93
CA LYS A 372 22.64 20.78 -19.48
C LYS A 372 21.43 21.65 -19.77
N GLU A 373 21.51 22.93 -19.40
CA GLU A 373 20.51 23.93 -19.71
C GLU A 373 20.50 24.24 -21.22
N ASN A 374 19.31 24.24 -21.84
CA ASN A 374 19.14 24.66 -23.22
C ASN A 374 18.50 26.05 -23.28
N THR A 375 19.33 27.08 -23.28
CA THR A 375 18.90 28.50 -23.30
C THR A 375 18.16 28.90 -24.58
N SER A 376 18.24 28.11 -25.65
CA SER A 376 17.46 28.35 -26.87
C SER A 376 15.98 27.95 -26.70
N TRP A 377 15.64 27.16 -25.69
CA TRP A 377 14.30 26.60 -25.46
C TRP A 377 13.74 27.11 -24.11
N PRO A 378 13.16 28.33 -24.07
CA PRO A 378 12.52 28.85 -22.86
C PRO A 378 11.26 28.05 -22.50
N THR A 379 10.98 27.96 -21.20
CA THR A 379 9.76 27.33 -20.69
C THR A 379 8.56 28.29 -20.72
N ASP A 380 7.35 27.73 -20.68
CA ASP A 380 6.10 28.47 -20.48
C ASP A 380 5.50 28.14 -19.10
N PRO A 381 5.81 28.92 -18.05
CA PRO A 381 5.47 28.61 -16.66
C PRO A 381 4.00 28.94 -16.30
N LYS A 382 3.06 28.58 -17.18
CA LYS A 382 1.62 28.81 -16.98
C LYS A 382 0.85 27.51 -17.05
N LEU A 383 -0.20 27.34 -16.25
CA LEU A 383 -1.14 26.24 -16.38
C LEU A 383 -1.91 26.34 -17.72
N PRO A 384 -2.53 25.24 -18.20
CA PRO A 384 -3.36 25.28 -19.41
C PRO A 384 -4.43 26.38 -19.43
N THR A 385 -4.95 26.79 -18.27
CA THR A 385 -5.92 27.89 -18.14
C THR A 385 -5.30 29.28 -17.95
N GLY A 386 -3.96 29.40 -17.97
CA GLY A 386 -3.21 30.66 -18.04
C GLY A 386 -2.64 31.15 -16.70
N GLU A 387 -3.02 30.56 -15.57
CA GLU A 387 -2.51 30.92 -14.25
C GLU A 387 -1.02 30.58 -14.11
N PRO A 388 -0.21 31.41 -13.44
CA PRO A 388 1.21 31.14 -13.27
C PRO A 388 1.46 29.95 -12.34
N LEU A 389 2.44 29.13 -12.69
CA LEU A 389 3.00 28.09 -11.81
C LEU A 389 3.86 28.73 -10.72
N ASN A 390 3.78 28.19 -9.50
CA ASN A 390 4.54 28.69 -8.35
C ASN A 390 4.89 27.53 -7.41
N GLY A 391 6.11 27.03 -7.53
CA GLY A 391 6.60 25.91 -6.75
C GLY A 391 6.69 26.14 -5.24
N PRO A 392 7.17 27.30 -4.73
CA PRO A 392 7.09 27.62 -3.31
C PRO A 392 5.67 27.57 -2.73
N LYS A 393 4.68 28.06 -3.48
CA LYS A 393 3.26 27.98 -3.09
C LYS A 393 2.74 26.54 -3.14
N ALA A 394 3.16 25.74 -4.11
CA ALA A 394 2.84 24.32 -4.17
C ALA A 394 3.39 23.58 -2.94
N TYR A 395 4.66 23.80 -2.61
CA TYR A 395 5.29 23.23 -1.40
C TYR A 395 4.53 23.59 -0.13
N SER A 396 4.18 24.87 0.06
CA SER A 396 3.41 25.30 1.23
C SER A 396 2.06 24.60 1.36
N LYS A 397 1.38 24.30 0.24
CA LYS A 397 0.10 23.58 0.25
C LYS A 397 0.27 22.09 0.55
N ILE A 398 1.33 21.48 0.02
CA ILE A 398 1.60 20.05 0.24
C ILE A 398 2.05 19.83 1.68
N MET A 399 2.91 20.69 2.22
CA MET A 399 3.42 20.57 3.59
C MET A 399 2.31 20.63 4.65
N SER A 400 1.23 21.39 4.43
CA SER A 400 0.11 21.46 5.38
C SER A 400 -0.67 20.15 5.50
N TYR A 401 -0.55 19.25 4.52
CA TYR A 401 -1.09 17.90 4.61
C TYR A 401 -0.39 17.12 5.73
N PHE A 402 0.95 17.15 5.74
CA PHE A 402 1.77 16.35 6.64
C PHE A 402 1.93 16.95 8.03
N THR A 403 2.06 18.27 8.12
CA THR A 403 2.24 18.95 9.42
C THR A 403 0.95 18.99 10.23
N THR A 404 -0.21 18.93 9.57
CA THR A 404 -1.56 19.04 10.17
C THR A 404 -1.78 20.26 11.06
N ASN A 405 -0.94 21.29 10.91
CA ASN A 405 -0.97 22.53 11.66
C ASN A 405 -0.92 23.74 10.70
N ALA A 406 -0.97 24.95 11.26
CA ALA A 406 -0.98 26.20 10.50
C ALA A 406 0.40 26.81 10.28
N MET A 407 1.49 26.10 10.61
CA MET A 407 2.84 26.61 10.46
C MET A 407 3.19 26.76 8.98
N THR A 408 3.80 27.89 8.66
CA THR A 408 4.43 28.14 7.37
C THR A 408 5.71 27.32 7.22
N PRO A 409 6.17 27.09 5.97
CA PRO A 409 7.47 26.45 5.71
C PRO A 409 8.63 27.03 6.52
N MET A 410 8.66 28.35 6.72
CA MET A 410 9.73 29.01 7.48
C MET A 410 9.60 28.78 8.98
N GLU A 411 8.39 28.77 9.53
CA GLU A 411 8.21 28.43 10.94
C GLU A 411 8.62 26.98 11.23
N VAL A 412 8.32 26.04 10.32
CA VAL A 412 8.77 24.64 10.44
C VAL A 412 10.30 24.56 10.38
N HIS A 413 10.92 25.29 9.45
CA HIS A 413 12.39 25.35 9.33
C HIS A 413 13.06 25.89 10.60
N GLU A 414 12.54 26.99 11.14
CA GLU A 414 13.08 27.57 12.38
C GLU A 414 12.81 26.69 13.61
N LEU A 415 11.68 25.98 13.66
CA LEU A 415 11.46 24.95 14.68
C LEU A 415 12.49 23.83 14.56
N GLY A 416 12.78 23.37 13.34
CA GLY A 416 13.81 22.36 13.08
C GLY A 416 15.19 22.78 13.61
N LYS A 417 15.59 24.03 13.37
CA LYS A 417 16.84 24.59 13.96
C LYS A 417 16.83 24.57 15.47
N LYS A 418 15.73 25.00 16.11
CA LYS A 418 15.59 24.96 17.58
C LYS A 418 15.70 23.54 18.13
N GLN A 419 15.12 22.55 17.46
CA GLN A 419 15.27 21.15 17.86
C GLN A 419 16.71 20.67 17.69
N LEU A 420 17.39 21.07 16.61
CA LEU A 420 18.80 20.74 16.40
C LEU A 420 19.69 21.32 17.51
N ASP A 421 19.44 22.56 17.95
CA ASP A 421 20.17 23.20 19.05
C ASP A 421 19.99 22.47 20.39
N ILE A 422 18.89 21.74 20.57
CA ILE A 422 18.63 20.90 21.76
C ILE A 422 19.33 19.54 21.64
N TYR A 423 19.13 18.85 20.51
CA TYR A 423 19.57 17.46 20.38
C TYR A 423 21.04 17.30 19.99
N TYR A 424 21.60 18.23 19.22
CA TYR A 424 22.99 18.12 18.79
C TYR A 424 23.97 18.10 19.98
N PRO A 425 23.84 18.95 21.01
CA PRO A 425 24.67 18.85 22.22
C PRO A 425 24.57 17.50 22.94
N MET A 426 23.39 16.88 22.99
CA MET A 426 23.20 15.55 23.59
C MET A 426 23.96 14.49 22.80
N VAL A 427 23.96 14.58 21.46
CA VAL A 427 24.75 13.67 20.61
C VAL A 427 26.26 13.89 20.81
N VAL A 428 26.70 15.12 21.02
CA VAL A 428 28.11 15.42 21.35
C VAL A 428 28.50 14.84 22.71
N GLU A 429 27.61 14.86 23.70
CA GLU A 429 27.81 14.19 24.99
C GLU A 429 27.99 12.68 24.82
N ILE A 430 27.09 12.03 24.06
CA ILE A 430 27.23 10.61 23.72
C ILE A 430 28.56 10.34 23.00
N ALA A 431 28.96 11.21 22.07
CA ALA A 431 30.23 11.06 21.38
C ALA A 431 31.42 11.07 22.35
N ARG A 432 31.41 11.95 23.36
CA ARG A 432 32.43 11.99 24.41
C ARG A 432 32.40 10.73 25.28
N GLU A 433 31.23 10.28 25.72
CA GLU A 433 31.09 9.06 26.53
C GLU A 433 31.60 7.81 25.80
N VAL A 434 31.26 7.66 24.53
CA VAL A 434 31.64 6.50 23.72
C VAL A 434 33.13 6.50 23.36
N THR A 435 33.71 7.68 23.16
CA THR A 435 35.12 7.81 22.72
C THR A 435 36.09 8.00 23.88
N GLY A 436 35.62 8.42 25.05
CA GLY A 436 36.45 8.81 26.20
C GLY A 436 37.12 10.18 26.04
N GLU A 437 36.79 10.94 24.99
CA GLU A 437 37.39 12.24 24.70
C GLU A 437 36.71 13.36 25.47
N THR A 438 37.49 14.35 25.90
CA THR A 438 36.96 15.56 26.56
C THR A 438 36.73 16.71 25.59
N ASP A 439 37.49 16.76 24.49
CA ASP A 439 37.34 17.73 23.42
C ASP A 439 36.22 17.33 22.45
N ASN A 440 35.32 18.29 22.15
CA ASN A 440 34.13 18.02 21.35
C ASN A 440 34.48 17.64 19.90
N ASP A 441 35.39 18.36 19.25
CA ASP A 441 35.70 18.14 17.83
C ASP A 441 36.41 16.79 17.63
N THR A 442 37.29 16.43 18.55
CA THR A 442 37.95 15.13 18.60
C THR A 442 36.96 14.00 18.87
N ALA A 443 36.06 14.18 19.85
CA ALA A 443 35.00 13.23 20.16
C ALA A 443 34.08 12.98 18.96
N ILE A 444 33.58 14.05 18.31
CA ILE A 444 32.72 13.97 17.13
C ILE A 444 33.44 13.23 16.00
N THR A 445 34.71 13.56 15.74
CA THR A 445 35.50 12.93 14.67
C THR A 445 35.70 11.43 14.93
N LYS A 446 36.14 11.06 16.13
CA LYS A 446 36.32 9.65 16.51
C LYS A 446 35.00 8.87 16.52
N PHE A 447 33.92 9.50 16.98
CA PHE A 447 32.61 8.89 17.00
C PHE A 447 32.08 8.65 15.59
N ARG A 448 32.19 9.62 14.67
CA ARG A 448 31.86 9.42 13.25
C ARG A 448 32.66 8.29 12.61
N ASN A 449 33.96 8.19 12.91
CA ASN A 449 34.79 7.08 12.43
C ASN A 449 34.29 5.72 12.94
N LYS A 450 33.85 5.64 14.20
CA LYS A 450 33.25 4.44 14.78
C LYS A 450 31.92 4.08 14.12
N LEU A 451 31.03 5.07 13.90
CA LEU A 451 29.73 4.86 13.24
C LEU A 451 29.87 4.41 11.79
N ASN A 452 30.94 4.81 11.11
CA ASN A 452 31.23 4.46 9.72
C ASN A 452 32.12 3.21 9.56
N SER A 453 32.55 2.58 10.65
CA SER A 453 33.36 1.35 10.56
C SER A 453 32.54 0.19 9.99
N SER A 454 33.20 -0.76 9.33
CA SER A 454 32.54 -1.95 8.77
C SER A 454 31.81 -2.78 9.84
N GLU A 455 32.28 -2.76 11.09
CA GLU A 455 31.63 -3.42 12.24
C GLU A 455 30.22 -2.89 12.52
N SER A 456 29.90 -1.67 12.08
CA SER A 456 28.58 -1.07 12.24
C SER A 456 27.55 -1.63 11.26
N TYR A 457 27.94 -2.47 10.30
CA TYR A 457 27.06 -2.97 9.23
C TYR A 457 26.90 -4.51 9.28
N PHE A 458 25.89 -5.02 8.56
CA PHE A 458 25.61 -6.46 8.47
C PHE A 458 26.42 -7.17 7.39
N ASN A 459 26.93 -6.42 6.42
CA ASN A 459 27.94 -6.90 5.48
C ASN A 459 29.35 -6.57 5.99
N SER A 460 30.24 -7.56 5.99
CA SER A 460 31.64 -7.39 6.42
C SER A 460 32.51 -6.73 5.35
N GLU A 461 32.13 -6.90 4.08
CA GLU A 461 32.81 -6.37 2.90
C GLU A 461 31.79 -5.65 2.00
N PRO A 462 32.24 -4.74 1.12
CA PRO A 462 31.37 -4.15 0.09
C PRO A 462 30.69 -5.24 -0.76
N PHE A 463 29.45 -5.01 -1.16
CA PHE A 463 28.77 -5.94 -2.04
C PHE A 463 29.43 -5.99 -3.42
N PRO A 464 29.51 -7.18 -4.05
CA PRO A 464 30.05 -7.29 -5.40
C PRO A 464 29.28 -6.43 -6.41
N GLU A 465 30.00 -5.88 -7.40
CA GLU A 465 29.41 -5.04 -8.45
C GLU A 465 28.35 -5.80 -9.26
N ASN A 466 28.56 -7.10 -9.50
CA ASN A 466 27.59 -7.96 -10.19
C ASN A 466 26.31 -8.24 -9.38
N GLU A 467 26.25 -7.86 -8.10
CA GLU A 467 25.05 -7.87 -7.25
C GLU A 467 24.46 -6.47 -7.04
N SER A 468 25.05 -5.42 -7.62
CA SER A 468 24.69 -4.01 -7.34
C SER A 468 24.40 -3.18 -8.59
N ASN A 469 24.67 -3.72 -9.78
CA ASN A 469 24.47 -3.01 -11.04
C ASN A 469 23.02 -3.14 -11.57
N LYS A 470 22.74 -2.44 -12.68
CA LYS A 470 21.41 -2.46 -13.34
C LYS A 470 20.91 -3.86 -13.69
N GLU A 471 21.81 -4.79 -14.05
CA GLU A 471 21.43 -6.17 -14.35
C GLU A 471 21.11 -6.96 -13.08
N ALA A 472 21.78 -6.68 -11.96
CA ALA A 472 21.44 -7.23 -10.66
C ALA A 472 20.06 -6.77 -10.19
N HIS A 473 19.71 -5.49 -10.37
CA HIS A 473 18.37 -4.98 -10.05
C HIS A 473 17.26 -5.76 -10.78
N ARG A 474 17.54 -6.20 -12.01
CA ARG A 474 16.63 -7.03 -12.81
C ARG A 474 16.59 -8.49 -12.37
N LYS A 475 17.75 -9.10 -12.09
CA LYS A 475 17.87 -10.52 -11.76
C LYS A 475 17.53 -10.85 -10.31
N CYS A 476 17.74 -9.91 -9.40
CA CYS A 476 17.53 -10.04 -7.96
C CYS A 476 16.24 -9.36 -7.52
N SER A 477 15.27 -9.22 -8.43
CA SER A 477 14.03 -8.49 -8.20
C SER A 477 13.02 -9.25 -7.35
N ASP A 478 13.20 -10.54 -7.10
CA ASP A 478 12.34 -11.33 -6.19
C ASP A 478 13.20 -12.24 -5.29
N ILE A 479 12.57 -12.89 -4.31
CA ILE A 479 13.29 -13.69 -3.30
C ILE A 479 14.13 -14.79 -3.95
N ASP A 480 13.61 -15.47 -4.97
CA ASP A 480 14.31 -16.57 -5.63
C ASP A 480 15.47 -16.04 -6.49
N GLY A 481 15.24 -14.95 -7.21
CA GLY A 481 16.26 -14.21 -7.93
C GLY A 481 17.37 -13.69 -7.02
N ALA A 482 17.02 -13.10 -5.88
CA ALA A 482 17.96 -12.60 -4.89
C ALA A 482 18.84 -13.73 -4.32
N LYS A 483 18.25 -14.87 -3.94
CA LYS A 483 19.00 -16.05 -3.48
C LYS A 483 19.96 -16.58 -4.54
N LYS A 484 19.51 -16.61 -5.80
CA LYS A 484 20.25 -17.23 -6.91
C LYS A 484 21.32 -16.33 -7.50
N HIS A 485 21.04 -15.04 -7.63
CA HIS A 485 21.85 -14.09 -8.40
C HIS A 485 22.53 -13.03 -7.52
N CYS A 486 22.06 -12.82 -6.29
CA CYS A 486 22.67 -11.92 -5.31
C CYS A 486 22.95 -12.61 -3.96
N PRO A 487 23.69 -13.75 -3.94
CA PRO A 487 23.86 -14.56 -2.75
C PRO A 487 24.62 -13.85 -1.61
N LYS A 488 25.53 -12.91 -1.91
CA LYS A 488 26.25 -12.17 -0.86
C LYS A 488 25.33 -11.18 -0.16
N ARG A 489 24.52 -10.43 -0.92
CA ARG A 489 23.44 -9.58 -0.37
C ARG A 489 22.44 -10.39 0.42
N TRP A 490 21.99 -11.52 -0.13
CA TRP A 490 21.01 -12.37 0.55
C TRP A 490 21.52 -12.88 1.90
N ALA A 491 22.78 -13.34 1.96
CA ALA A 491 23.39 -13.78 3.22
C ALA A 491 23.47 -12.65 4.27
N ALA A 492 23.89 -11.45 3.87
CA ALA A 492 23.94 -10.29 4.76
C ALA A 492 22.53 -9.87 5.23
N LEU A 493 21.51 -9.97 4.36
CA LEU A 493 20.12 -9.68 4.70
C LEU A 493 19.62 -10.62 5.81
N GLN A 494 19.98 -11.91 5.77
CA GLN A 494 19.56 -12.84 6.82
C GLN A 494 20.11 -12.44 8.19
N LEU A 495 21.36 -11.98 8.25
CA LEU A 495 21.94 -11.46 9.49
C LEU A 495 21.19 -10.22 10.00
N TRP A 496 20.75 -9.35 9.09
CA TRP A 496 19.94 -8.19 9.44
C TRP A 496 18.56 -8.62 9.96
N PHE A 497 17.89 -9.56 9.29
CA PHE A 497 16.62 -10.10 9.75
C PHE A 497 16.69 -10.73 11.14
N ASP A 498 17.76 -11.46 11.44
CA ASP A 498 17.92 -12.10 12.74
C ASP A 498 18.09 -11.05 13.86
N GLU A 499 18.87 -9.99 13.61
CA GLU A 499 19.01 -8.90 14.58
C GLU A 499 17.70 -8.12 14.76
N ALA A 500 16.98 -7.81 13.68
CA ALA A 500 15.68 -7.14 13.74
C ALA A 500 14.66 -7.95 14.57
N ARG A 501 14.56 -9.28 14.34
CA ARG A 501 13.69 -10.17 15.15
C ARG A 501 14.08 -10.18 16.62
N LYS A 502 15.38 -10.25 16.90
CA LYS A 502 15.92 -10.23 18.27
C LYS A 502 15.56 -8.91 18.96
N VAL A 503 15.78 -7.78 18.32
CA VAL A 503 15.48 -6.46 18.87
C VAL A 503 13.97 -6.30 19.11
N MET A 504 13.12 -6.68 18.16
CA MET A 504 11.66 -6.67 18.35
C MET A 504 11.24 -7.50 19.57
N SER A 505 11.81 -8.71 19.74
CA SER A 505 11.54 -9.57 20.90
C SER A 505 11.99 -8.96 22.24
N LEU A 506 13.05 -8.14 22.22
CA LEU A 506 13.52 -7.43 23.42
C LEU A 506 12.68 -6.20 23.75
N LEU A 507 12.07 -5.57 22.74
CA LEU A 507 11.20 -4.41 22.88
C LEU A 507 9.80 -4.79 23.37
N GLU A 508 9.22 -5.87 22.85
CA GLU A 508 7.85 -6.29 23.16
C GLU A 508 7.51 -6.32 24.67
N PRO A 509 8.26 -7.00 25.56
CA PRO A 509 7.92 -7.04 26.98
C PRO A 509 7.99 -5.67 27.67
N LYS A 510 8.78 -4.73 27.14
CA LYS A 510 8.86 -3.36 27.66
C LYS A 510 7.61 -2.55 27.35
N THR A 511 6.79 -2.97 26.38
CA THR A 511 5.55 -2.29 25.99
C THR A 511 4.32 -2.73 26.79
N ILE A 512 4.39 -3.88 27.47
CA ILE A 512 3.28 -4.48 28.24
C ILE A 512 2.66 -3.51 29.26
N PRO A 513 3.44 -2.73 30.04
CA PRO A 513 2.87 -1.81 31.03
C PRO A 513 2.07 -0.64 30.43
N PHE A 514 2.22 -0.35 29.13
CA PHE A 514 1.64 0.83 28.50
C PHE A 514 0.33 0.55 27.74
N PHE A 515 0.04 -0.71 27.41
CA PHE A 515 -1.11 -1.07 26.58
C PHE A 515 -1.88 -2.27 27.13
N TYR A 516 -3.15 -2.37 26.78
CA TYR A 516 -3.95 -3.57 27.05
C TYR A 516 -3.77 -4.57 25.92
N PHE A 517 -3.22 -5.75 26.21
CA PHE A 517 -2.95 -6.78 25.19
C PHE A 517 -4.08 -7.80 25.05
N THR A 518 -4.95 -7.93 26.06
CA THR A 518 -5.98 -8.97 26.11
C THR A 518 -7.32 -8.43 26.61
N GLY A 519 -8.39 -9.20 26.36
CA GLY A 519 -9.75 -8.89 26.77
C GLY A 519 -10.42 -7.78 25.94
N ASP A 520 -11.62 -7.37 26.35
CA ASP A 520 -12.47 -6.42 25.62
C ASP A 520 -11.87 -5.01 25.52
N LYS A 521 -10.81 -4.73 26.28
CA LYS A 521 -10.07 -3.47 26.26
C LYS A 521 -8.78 -3.55 25.46
N ALA A 522 -8.50 -4.66 24.77
CA ALA A 522 -7.26 -4.82 24.02
C ALA A 522 -7.06 -3.65 23.04
N THR A 523 -5.94 -2.96 23.18
CA THR A 523 -5.51 -1.82 22.37
C THR A 523 -4.27 -2.16 21.55
N THR A 524 -3.91 -3.43 21.38
CA THR A 524 -2.75 -3.83 20.56
C THR A 524 -3.15 -4.85 19.49
N PRO A 525 -2.49 -4.84 18.33
CA PRO A 525 -2.56 -5.95 17.39
C PRO A 525 -2.05 -7.24 18.00
N THR A 526 -2.65 -8.35 17.58
CA THR A 526 -2.11 -9.70 17.77
C THR A 526 -1.49 -10.25 16.47
N CYS A 527 -1.49 -9.45 15.39
CA CYS A 527 -0.99 -9.92 14.10
C CYS A 527 0.53 -10.11 14.15
N PRO A 528 1.06 -11.19 13.55
CA PRO A 528 2.51 -11.35 13.41
C PRO A 528 3.10 -10.30 12.44
N ILE A 529 4.41 -10.09 12.55
CA ILE A 529 5.20 -9.22 11.65
C ILE A 529 6.18 -10.09 10.88
N ASP A 530 6.06 -10.10 9.55
CA ASP A 530 7.01 -10.77 8.66
C ASP A 530 8.02 -9.79 8.11
N LEU A 531 9.31 -10.12 8.23
CA LEU A 531 10.39 -9.38 7.58
C LEU A 531 10.52 -9.81 6.11
N LEU A 532 10.57 -8.82 5.21
CA LEU A 532 10.73 -9.04 3.77
C LEU A 532 11.79 -8.09 3.19
N PRO A 533 12.48 -8.48 2.11
CA PRO A 533 13.30 -7.54 1.35
C PRO A 533 12.40 -6.55 0.59
N ASP A 534 12.74 -5.27 0.66
CA ASP A 534 12.27 -4.27 -0.30
C ASP A 534 13.20 -4.30 -1.52
N MET A 535 12.63 -4.74 -2.65
CA MET A 535 13.35 -4.94 -3.91
C MET A 535 13.38 -3.68 -4.79
N ASN A 536 12.85 -2.55 -4.33
CA ASN A 536 13.02 -1.27 -5.01
C ASN A 536 14.47 -0.78 -4.84
N PRO A 537 15.26 -0.61 -5.93
CA PRO A 537 16.65 -0.16 -5.85
C PRO A 537 16.85 1.21 -5.20
N SER A 538 15.83 2.06 -5.27
CA SER A 538 15.85 3.40 -4.69
C SER A 538 15.30 3.44 -3.26
N SER A 539 14.93 2.29 -2.67
CA SER A 539 14.51 2.22 -1.27
C SER A 539 15.71 2.45 -0.35
N GLY A 540 15.59 3.48 0.50
CA GLY A 540 16.67 3.94 1.38
C GLY A 540 16.50 3.60 2.85
N ALA A 541 15.30 3.15 3.26
CA ALA A 541 14.97 2.94 4.67
C ALA A 541 13.98 1.79 4.85
N GLN A 542 14.01 1.20 6.04
CA GLN A 542 13.00 0.26 6.52
C GLN A 542 11.58 0.84 6.40
N SER A 543 10.57 -0.01 6.21
CA SER A 543 9.18 0.42 6.16
C SER A 543 8.19 -0.62 6.69
N TYR A 544 7.06 -0.14 7.21
CA TYR A 544 5.95 -0.97 7.68
C TYR A 544 4.79 -1.06 6.68
N GLY A 545 4.27 -2.28 6.52
CA GLY A 545 3.04 -2.59 5.79
C GLY A 545 1.99 -3.19 6.72
N SER A 546 0.79 -2.60 6.74
CA SER A 546 -0.28 -3.02 7.65
C SER A 546 -0.85 -4.41 7.33
N SER A 547 -1.17 -5.17 8.38
CA SER A 547 -2.06 -6.33 8.29
C SER A 547 -3.52 -5.91 8.00
N ASN A 548 -4.41 -6.87 7.78
CA ASN A 548 -5.85 -6.62 7.82
C ASN A 548 -6.40 -6.69 9.25
N ALA A 549 -7.60 -6.13 9.46
CA ALA A 549 -8.17 -5.95 10.80
C ALA A 549 -8.38 -7.27 11.58
N ASP A 550 -8.58 -8.37 10.86
CA ASP A 550 -8.76 -9.74 11.35
C ASP A 550 -7.44 -10.54 11.47
N CYS A 551 -6.29 -9.95 11.11
CA CYS A 551 -4.99 -10.61 11.12
C CYS A 551 -4.89 -11.89 10.27
N THR A 552 -5.73 -12.08 9.24
CA THR A 552 -5.62 -13.26 8.36
C THR A 552 -4.40 -13.23 7.44
N ARG A 553 -3.71 -12.08 7.36
CA ARG A 553 -2.35 -11.95 6.82
C ARG A 553 -1.43 -11.29 7.84
N SER A 554 -0.15 -11.62 7.87
CA SER A 554 0.82 -10.91 8.70
C SER A 554 1.01 -9.45 8.24
N ALA A 555 1.35 -8.57 9.18
CA ALA A 555 1.93 -7.28 8.84
C ALA A 555 3.33 -7.48 8.23
N LYS A 556 3.80 -6.53 7.42
CA LYS A 556 5.09 -6.60 6.74
C LYS A 556 6.03 -5.56 7.31
N TYR A 557 7.28 -5.94 7.49
CA TYR A 557 8.38 -5.04 7.78
C TYR A 557 9.39 -5.24 6.65
N ASN A 558 9.46 -4.26 5.74
CA ASN A 558 10.32 -4.33 4.57
C ASN A 558 11.68 -3.70 4.88
N ILE A 559 12.75 -4.38 4.46
CA ILE A 559 14.14 -3.93 4.62
C ILE A 559 14.76 -3.72 3.22
N PRO A 560 15.32 -2.54 2.92
CA PRO A 560 15.98 -2.24 1.65
C PRO A 560 17.06 -3.26 1.25
N PHE A 561 16.92 -3.85 0.06
CA PHE A 561 17.83 -4.89 -0.43
C PHE A 561 19.04 -4.36 -1.21
N PHE A 562 18.93 -3.19 -1.81
CA PHE A 562 19.96 -2.64 -2.72
C PHE A 562 20.84 -1.55 -2.09
N LEU A 563 20.77 -1.34 -0.77
CA LEU A 563 21.69 -0.44 -0.07
C LEU A 563 23.15 -0.86 -0.28
N ASN A 564 24.05 0.11 -0.32
CA ASN A 564 25.49 -0.13 -0.43
C ASN A 564 26.04 -0.88 0.79
N ASN A 565 25.51 -0.59 1.97
CA ASN A 565 25.79 -1.29 3.21
C ASN A 565 24.48 -1.55 3.97
N PHE A 566 24.36 -2.72 4.59
CA PHE A 566 23.16 -3.11 5.33
C PHE A 566 23.27 -2.70 6.79
N GLY A 567 22.20 -2.11 7.33
CA GLY A 567 22.17 -1.49 8.65
C GLY A 567 22.19 0.04 8.54
N PRO A 568 22.82 0.75 9.49
CA PRO A 568 23.77 0.26 10.50
C PRO A 568 23.11 -0.33 11.77
N ARG A 569 23.79 -1.29 12.39
CA ARG A 569 23.33 -2.10 13.55
C ARG A 569 22.84 -1.27 14.73
N TYR A 570 23.48 -0.12 15.00
CA TYR A 570 23.13 0.72 16.14
C TYR A 570 21.74 1.37 16.01
N GLN A 571 21.19 1.47 14.79
CA GLN A 571 19.86 2.04 14.56
C GLN A 571 18.73 1.03 14.81
N GLU A 572 19.04 -0.27 14.91
CA GLU A 572 18.02 -1.31 14.97
C GLU A 572 17.07 -1.13 16.16
N TRP A 573 17.54 -0.65 17.31
CA TRP A 573 16.67 -0.37 18.46
C TRP A 573 15.62 0.69 18.15
N SER A 574 16.02 1.83 17.60
CA SER A 574 15.10 2.92 17.27
C SER A 574 14.18 2.57 16.10
N VAL A 575 14.70 1.96 15.05
CA VAL A 575 13.93 1.69 13.83
C VAL A 575 12.94 0.53 14.06
N ASN A 576 13.34 -0.55 14.75
CA ASN A 576 12.39 -1.61 15.10
C ASN A 576 11.31 -1.11 16.07
N ALA A 577 11.63 -0.19 16.99
CA ALA A 577 10.61 0.43 17.84
C ALA A 577 9.63 1.29 17.02
N HIS A 578 10.14 1.99 16.00
CA HIS A 578 9.37 2.85 15.09
C HIS A 578 8.45 2.05 14.14
N GLU A 579 8.98 1.05 13.45
CA GLU A 579 8.22 0.27 12.45
C GLU A 579 7.31 -0.78 13.10
N ALA A 580 7.75 -1.38 14.22
CA ALA A 580 7.00 -2.40 14.94
C ALA A 580 6.33 -1.82 16.19
N ARG A 581 6.78 -2.20 17.39
CA ARG A 581 6.17 -1.82 18.66
C ARG A 581 7.15 -0.98 19.48
N PRO A 582 6.74 0.17 20.03
CA PRO A 582 5.36 0.67 20.12
C PRO A 582 4.88 1.55 18.93
N GLY A 583 5.61 1.62 17.81
CA GLY A 583 5.29 2.50 16.68
C GLY A 583 4.19 2.00 15.73
N HIS A 584 4.49 1.98 14.43
CA HIS A 584 3.49 1.82 13.36
C HIS A 584 2.61 0.57 13.51
N HIS A 585 3.20 -0.58 13.86
CA HIS A 585 2.40 -1.79 14.06
C HIS A 585 1.36 -1.61 15.16
N THR A 586 1.71 -0.96 16.28
CA THR A 586 0.75 -0.65 17.35
C THR A 586 -0.32 0.33 16.87
N GLU A 587 0.08 1.43 16.23
CA GLU A 587 -0.83 2.52 15.83
C GLU A 587 -1.84 2.09 14.75
N VAL A 588 -1.34 1.60 13.61
CA VAL A 588 -2.13 1.43 12.38
C VAL A 588 -3.21 0.36 12.55
N HIS A 589 -2.95 -0.68 13.34
CA HIS A 589 -3.93 -1.73 13.59
C HIS A 589 -5.07 -1.31 14.52
N ILE A 590 -4.80 -0.43 15.48
CA ILE A 590 -5.87 0.13 16.32
C ILE A 590 -6.84 0.92 15.42
N ILE A 591 -6.28 1.69 14.48
CA ILE A 591 -7.05 2.47 13.52
C ILE A 591 -7.88 1.57 12.60
N SER A 592 -7.34 0.43 12.13
CA SER A 592 -8.08 -0.49 11.25
C SER A 592 -9.22 -1.24 11.95
N LYS A 593 -9.12 -1.50 13.26
CA LYS A 593 -10.18 -2.13 14.07
C LYS A 593 -11.28 -1.16 14.50
N MET A 594 -10.92 0.10 14.75
CA MET A 594 -11.92 1.15 14.96
C MET A 594 -12.59 1.40 13.61
N HIS A 595 -13.89 1.15 13.50
CA HIS A 595 -14.69 1.52 12.33
C HIS A 595 -14.70 3.06 12.20
N PHE A 596 -13.59 3.63 11.75
CA PHE A 596 -13.51 5.01 11.37
C PHE A 596 -14.28 5.18 10.07
N ILE A 597 -14.89 6.35 9.92
CA ILE A 597 -15.27 6.87 8.61
C ILE A 597 -13.94 7.11 7.89
N SER A 598 -13.37 6.03 7.33
CA SER A 598 -12.23 6.11 6.46
C SER A 598 -12.79 6.55 5.12
N PHE A 599 -12.55 7.81 4.77
CA PHE A 599 -12.62 8.22 3.38
C PHE A 599 -11.35 7.66 2.73
N HIS A 600 -11.44 6.43 2.23
CA HIS A 600 -10.50 5.89 1.24
C HIS A 600 -11.28 5.67 -0.05
#